data_AF-A0A832Q002-F1
#
_entry.id   AF-A0A832Q002-F1
#
_cell.length_a   1.000
_cell.length_b   1.000
_cell.length_c   1.000
_cell.angle_alpha   90.00
_cell.angle_beta   90.00
_cell.angle_gamma   90.00
#
_symmetry.space_group_name_H-M   'P 1'
#
loop_
_entity.id
_entity.type
_entity.pdbx_description
1 polymer ?
#
loop_
_entity_poly.entity_id
_entity_poly.type
_entity_poly.pdbx_seq_one_letter_code
_entity_poly.pdbx_strand_id
1 'polypeptide(L)' 'MQKQGDKKKLRPKQEQNRPGKESKLKPESITTPMQQVNKLLGKVALITGGDSGNCTTLGNRKPREYFI' A
#
# COMPACT_ATOMS: atom_id res chain seq x y z
N MET A 1 39.34 -10.09 1.87
CA MET A 1 38.46 -8.91 2.00
C MET A 1 37.54 -8.86 0.77
N GLN A 2 36.25 -9.14 0.93
CA GLN A 2 35.28 -8.99 -0.17
C GLN A 2 35.01 -7.48 -0.38
N LYS A 3 35.27 -6.97 -1.60
CA LYS A 3 34.90 -5.61 -1.97
C LYS A 3 33.37 -5.52 -2.01
N GLN A 4 32.75 -4.84 -1.04
CA GLN A 4 31.36 -4.42 -1.16
C GLN A 4 31.30 -3.43 -2.33
N GLY A 5 30.65 -3.81 -3.42
CA GLY A 5 30.41 -2.92 -4.55
C GLY A 5 29.59 -1.70 -4.13
N ASP A 6 29.83 -0.56 -4.79
CA ASP A 6 29.16 0.71 -4.49
C ASP A 6 27.64 0.57 -4.50
N LYS A 7 27.00 0.85 -3.35
CA LYS A 7 25.55 0.80 -3.20
C LYS A 7 24.91 1.95 -3.99
N LYS A 8 24.37 1.66 -5.17
CA LYS A 8 23.52 2.61 -5.91
C LYS A 8 22.26 2.93 -5.09
N LYS A 9 22.00 4.22 -4.87
CA LYS A 9 20.75 4.69 -4.25
C LYS A 9 19.60 4.48 -5.24
N LEU A 10 18.63 3.64 -4.85
CA LEU A 10 17.44 3.32 -5.65
C LEU A 10 16.41 4.46 -5.70
N ARG A 11 16.38 5.34 -4.68
CA ARG A 11 15.34 6.38 -4.53
C ARG A 11 15.93 7.71 -4.08
N PRO A 12 15.26 8.84 -4.42
CA PRO A 12 15.68 10.15 -3.95
C PRO A 12 15.49 10.28 -2.44
N LYS A 13 16.33 11.11 -1.81
CA LYS A 13 16.16 11.49 -0.40
C LYS A 13 14.86 12.31 -0.27
N GLN A 14 14.00 11.95 0.67
CA GLN A 14 12.74 12.64 0.96
C GLN A 14 12.40 12.49 2.45
N GLU A 15 11.78 13.50 3.05
CA GLU A 15 11.42 13.54 4.48
C GLU A 15 10.01 14.13 4.64
N GLN A 16 9.25 13.63 5.61
CA GLN A 16 7.91 14.13 5.95
C GLN A 16 7.69 14.03 7.47
N ASN A 17 6.92 14.97 8.04
CA ASN A 17 6.46 14.86 9.41
C ASN A 17 5.40 13.74 9.53
N ARG A 18 5.46 12.97 10.62
CA ARG A 18 4.50 11.88 10.88
C ARG A 18 3.08 12.42 11.06
N PRO A 19 2.03 11.70 10.60
CA PRO A 19 2.06 10.37 9.96
C PRO A 19 2.49 10.36 8.48
N GLY A 20 2.68 11.53 7.86
CA GLY A 20 3.01 11.68 6.44
C GLY A 20 1.78 11.54 5.53
N LYS A 21 1.95 11.77 4.22
CA LYS A 21 0.92 11.54 3.21
C LYS A 21 1.51 10.78 2.01
N GLU A 22 0.77 9.80 1.54
CA GLU A 22 1.16 8.94 0.43
C GLU A 22 1.37 9.75 -0.87
N SER A 23 0.46 10.68 -1.18
CA SER A 23 0.53 11.56 -2.35
C SER A 23 1.72 12.53 -2.35
N LYS A 24 2.47 12.62 -1.26
CA LYS A 24 3.68 13.44 -1.17
C LYS A 24 4.96 12.63 -1.43
N LEU A 25 4.86 11.31 -1.61
CA LEU A 25 5.99 10.45 -1.93
C LEU A 25 6.46 10.67 -3.37
N LYS A 26 7.77 10.53 -3.57
CA LYS A 26 8.37 10.56 -4.91
C LYS A 26 9.23 9.31 -5.13
N PRO A 27 8.87 8.41 -6.06
CA PRO A 27 7.57 8.34 -6.75
C PRO A 27 6.43 8.01 -5.78
N GLU A 28 5.19 8.26 -6.18
CA GLU A 28 4.00 7.79 -5.47
C GLU A 28 3.99 6.26 -5.38
N SER A 29 3.38 5.71 -4.32
CA SER A 29 3.23 4.27 -4.19
C SER A 29 2.14 3.71 -5.10
N ILE A 30 2.40 2.51 -5.60
CA ILE A 30 1.43 1.74 -6.36
C ILE A 30 0.51 1.02 -5.38
N THR A 31 -0.76 1.44 -5.31
CA THR A 31 -1.77 0.87 -4.38
C THR A 31 -2.91 0.15 -5.08
N THR A 32 -2.79 -0.06 -6.39
CA THR A 32 -3.80 -0.79 -7.17
C THR A 32 -3.93 -2.23 -6.67
N PRO A 33 -5.14 -2.68 -6.27
CA PRO A 33 -5.33 -4.05 -5.82
C PRO A 33 -5.14 -5.04 -6.96
N MET A 34 -4.42 -6.13 -6.69
CA MET A 34 -4.40 -7.28 -7.59
C MET A 34 -5.74 -8.03 -7.51
N GLN A 35 -6.24 -8.45 -8.67
CA GLN A 35 -7.49 -9.20 -8.75
C GLN A 35 -7.33 -10.57 -8.06
N GLN A 36 -8.20 -10.84 -7.08
CA GLN A 36 -8.30 -12.13 -6.41
C GLN A 36 -9.77 -12.50 -6.29
N VAL A 37 -10.11 -13.76 -6.59
CA VAL A 37 -11.51 -14.22 -6.61
C VAL A 37 -11.86 -14.91 -5.30
N ASN A 38 -12.96 -14.46 -4.67
CA ASN A 38 -13.71 -15.08 -3.58
C ASN A 38 -12.95 -15.47 -2.28
N LYS A 39 -11.67 -15.10 -2.09
CA LYS A 39 -10.89 -15.47 -0.89
C LYS A 39 -11.47 -14.97 0.45
N LEU A 40 -12.14 -13.81 0.43
CA LEU A 40 -12.72 -13.18 1.62
C LEU A 40 -14.24 -12.99 1.49
N LEU A 41 -14.91 -13.76 0.63
CA LEU A 41 -16.35 -13.67 0.47
C LEU A 41 -17.06 -13.98 1.80
N GLY A 42 -18.00 -13.13 2.22
CA GLY A 42 -18.75 -13.30 3.48
C GLY A 42 -17.98 -12.93 4.75
N LYS A 43 -16.76 -12.39 4.65
CA LYS A 43 -15.98 -11.94 5.81
C LYS A 43 -16.09 -10.42 5.97
N VAL A 44 -16.24 -9.97 7.21
CA VAL A 44 -16.22 -8.56 7.60
C VAL A 44 -14.88 -8.26 8.28
N ALA A 45 -14.23 -7.16 7.90
CA ALA A 45 -12.94 -6.74 8.47
C ALA A 45 -12.98 -5.26 8.86
N LEU A 46 -12.50 -4.96 10.07
CA LEU A 46 -12.17 -3.60 10.51
C LEU A 46 -10.67 -3.40 10.32
N ILE A 47 -10.30 -2.41 9.50
CA ILE A 47 -8.92 -2.13 9.14
C ILE A 47 -8.56 -0.73 9.66
N THR A 48 -7.61 -0.66 10.58
CA THR A 48 -7.03 0.62 11.03
C THR A 48 -5.85 1.02 10.14
N GLY A 49 -5.64 2.32 9.91
CA GLY A 49 -4.57 2.79 9.03
C GLY A 49 -4.75 2.38 7.56
N GLY A 50 -5.99 2.18 7.12
CA GLY A 50 -6.34 1.83 5.73
C GLY A 50 -6.23 2.99 4.74
N ASP A 51 -5.81 4.16 5.20
CA ASP A 51 -5.75 5.42 4.44
C ASP A 51 -4.46 5.57 3.61
N SER A 52 -3.39 4.84 3.95
CA SER A 52 -2.10 4.98 3.26
C SER A 52 -1.28 3.68 3.19
N GLY A 53 -0.41 3.61 2.18
CA GLY A 53 0.64 2.60 2.06
C GLY A 53 0.13 1.18 1.77
N ASN A 54 0.64 0.20 2.52
CA ASN A 54 0.40 -1.23 2.25
C ASN A 54 -1.09 -1.58 2.30
N CYS A 55 -1.83 -0.96 3.22
CA CYS A 55 -3.20 -1.35 3.52
C CYS A 55 -4.26 -0.79 2.55
N THR A 56 -3.93 0.28 1.80
CA THR A 56 -4.80 0.88 0.76
C THR A 56 -5.24 -0.14 -0.29
N THR A 57 -4.38 -1.12 -0.60
CA THR A 57 -4.67 -2.22 -1.54
C THR A 57 -5.79 -3.15 -1.06
N LEU A 58 -6.06 -3.22 0.25
CA LEU A 58 -7.08 -4.08 0.84
C LEU A 58 -8.44 -3.39 0.90
N GLY A 59 -8.46 -2.08 1.17
CA GLY A 59 -9.68 -1.27 1.28
C GLY A 59 -10.36 -0.98 -0.06
N ASN A 60 -9.62 -0.90 -1.16
CA ASN A 60 -10.15 -0.62 -2.50
C ASN A 60 -10.82 -1.82 -3.20
N ARG A 61 -11.09 -2.91 -2.47
CA ARG A 61 -11.83 -4.05 -3.01
C ARG A 61 -13.30 -3.67 -3.04
N LYS A 62 -13.86 -3.53 -4.26
CA LYS A 62 -15.27 -3.23 -4.49
C LYS A 62 -16.14 -4.06 -3.52
N PRO A 63 -16.96 -3.43 -2.65
CA PRO A 63 -18.01 -4.17 -1.98
C PRO A 63 -18.90 -4.74 -3.09
N ARG A 64 -19.05 -6.08 -3.15
CA ARG A 64 -20.19 -6.63 -3.87
C ARG A 64 -21.39 -6.22 -3.04
N GLU A 65 -22.29 -5.43 -3.63
CA GLU A 65 -23.57 -5.06 -3.04
C GLU A 65 -24.19 -6.31 -2.42
N TYR A 66 -24.26 -6.32 -1.09
CA TYR A 66 -25.15 -7.23 -0.39
C TYR A 66 -26.53 -6.58 -0.48
N PHE A 67 -27.30 -6.99 -1.47
CA PHE A 67 -28.75 -6.85 -1.42
C PHE A 67 -29.23 -7.71 -0.24
N ILE A 68 -29.83 -7.04 0.75
CA ILE A 68 -30.65 -7.68 1.80
C ILE A 68 -32.00 -8.01 1.17
#